data_AF-A0A820GVK1-F1
#
_entry.id   AF-A0A820GVK1-F1
#
_cell.length_a   1.000
_cell.length_b   1.000
_cell.length_c   1.000
_cell.angle_alpha   90.00
_cell.angle_beta   90.00
_cell.angle_gamma   90.00
#
_symmetry.space_group_name_H-M   'P 1'
#
loop_
_entity.id
_entity.type
_entity.pdbx_description
1 polymer ?
#
loop_
_entity_poly.entity_id
_entity_poly.type
_entity_poly.pdbx_seq_one_letter_code
_entity_poly.pdbx_strand_id
1 'polypeptide(L)'
;MLQIQFHKSELEQWCENNQNIPTDENESFVVSYKILYNDEEYEDDEDVEDDGGNKFRIFISSVRLLGIISMSSHLCSDATYKLVWQGFPVLIIGTTDLNKAFHPFGLAICSNEKTKDFEFIFNCIQIGLQRINKDLLKPIALICDAADSIKNGFKNVFSNSYYHIMCWAHMKRNVENRICHINDKDIAKEIMEDIEMLQLCDSTVIFKLASALFIKKWKMSNKQTNQSILEFLNYFDNEWLRSNDTWYEGLQLYTPSTNDALEAINKTIKDDGTFRERLVLSRFLTIASNIVNNWSIERDTSSINVKLFATEPTISLQLWTSSYQWAKLIKDIVCIPNVSSKKILYTSS
;
A
#
# COMPACT_ATOMS: atom_id res chain seq x y z
N MET A 1 -17.60 20.22 25.25
CA MET A 1 -17.32 19.40 24.05
C MET A 1 -18.31 18.24 24.09
N LEU A 2 -19.42 18.34 23.37
CA LEU A 2 -20.45 17.29 23.36
C LEU A 2 -19.89 16.10 22.58
N GLN A 3 -19.38 15.08 23.29
CA GLN A 3 -19.24 13.75 22.70
C GLN A 3 -20.65 13.31 22.32
N ILE A 4 -20.97 13.38 21.02
CA ILE A 4 -22.15 12.69 20.48
C ILE A 4 -21.87 11.21 20.71
N GLN A 5 -22.46 10.70 21.79
CA GLN A 5 -22.31 9.32 22.22
C GLN A 5 -23.02 8.48 21.16
N PHE A 6 -22.22 7.78 20.38
CA PHE A 6 -22.70 6.85 19.39
C PHE A 6 -23.29 5.61 20.09
N HIS A 7 -24.55 5.27 19.80
CA HIS A 7 -25.19 4.10 20.40
C HIS A 7 -24.71 2.82 19.70
N LYS A 8 -23.87 2.03 20.39
CA LYS A 8 -23.32 0.75 19.88
C LYS A 8 -24.39 -0.19 19.35
N SER A 9 -25.53 -0.26 20.03
CA SER A 9 -26.68 -1.08 19.62
C SER A 9 -27.24 -0.68 18.25
N GLU A 10 -27.27 0.62 17.92
CA GLU A 10 -27.73 1.08 16.61
C GLU A 10 -26.73 0.70 15.50
N LEU A 11 -25.43 0.72 15.81
CA LEU A 11 -24.40 0.27 14.87
C LEU A 11 -24.46 -1.21 14.61
N GLU A 12 -24.59 -1.98 15.69
CA GLU A 12 -24.68 -3.42 15.63
C GLU A 12 -25.91 -3.82 14.82
N GLN A 13 -27.07 -3.23 15.13
CA GLN A 13 -28.28 -3.43 14.36
C GLN A 13 -28.11 -3.06 12.88
N TRP A 14 -27.43 -1.95 12.58
CA TRP A 14 -27.13 -1.58 11.20
C TRP A 14 -26.25 -2.63 10.52
N CYS A 15 -25.21 -3.12 11.20
CA CYS A 15 -24.34 -4.16 10.65
C CYS A 15 -25.11 -5.46 10.39
N GLU A 16 -25.92 -5.91 11.36
CA GLU A 16 -26.75 -7.10 11.25
C GLU A 16 -27.75 -7.01 10.10
N ASN A 17 -28.38 -5.85 9.92
CA ASN A 17 -29.34 -5.61 8.84
C ASN A 17 -28.69 -5.63 7.45
N ASN A 18 -27.38 -5.32 7.37
CA ASN A 18 -26.64 -5.21 6.11
C ASN A 18 -25.65 -6.36 5.91
N GLN A 19 -25.66 -7.41 6.73
CA GLN A 19 -24.67 -8.49 6.63
C GLN A 19 -25.01 -9.55 5.57
N ASN A 20 -26.26 -9.66 5.15
CA ASN A 20 -26.69 -10.71 4.23
C ASN A 20 -26.03 -10.53 2.86
N ILE A 21 -25.60 -11.63 2.25
CA ILE A 21 -25.00 -11.60 0.90
C ILE A 21 -26.12 -11.23 -0.08
N PRO A 22 -26.00 -10.11 -0.82
CA PRO A 22 -27.02 -9.71 -1.78
C PRO A 22 -27.07 -10.63 -2.99
N THR A 23 -28.20 -10.60 -3.69
CA THR A 23 -28.35 -11.31 -4.98
C THR A 23 -27.75 -10.51 -6.14
N ASP A 24 -27.79 -9.18 -6.08
CA ASP A 24 -27.06 -8.30 -6.98
C ASP A 24 -25.58 -8.30 -6.57
N GLU A 25 -24.69 -8.71 -7.47
CA GLU A 25 -23.26 -8.79 -7.20
C GLU A 25 -22.63 -7.41 -6.93
N ASN A 26 -23.31 -6.32 -7.33
CA ASN A 26 -22.85 -4.96 -7.13
C ASN A 26 -23.27 -4.36 -5.79
N GLU A 27 -24.35 -4.86 -5.20
CA GLU A 27 -24.85 -4.36 -3.94
C GLU A 27 -23.83 -4.61 -2.82
N SER A 28 -23.52 -3.55 -2.08
CA SER A 28 -22.58 -3.61 -0.96
C SER A 28 -23.23 -4.25 0.26
N PHE A 29 -22.47 -5.01 1.03
CA PHE A 29 -22.91 -5.59 2.29
C PHE A 29 -21.76 -5.61 3.32
N VAL A 30 -22.13 -5.80 4.59
CA VAL A 30 -21.19 -5.98 5.69
C VAL A 30 -20.66 -7.41 5.66
N VAL A 31 -19.39 -7.57 5.31
CA VAL A 31 -18.75 -8.89 5.25
C VAL A 31 -18.51 -9.42 6.66
N SER A 32 -18.04 -8.55 7.55
CA SER A 32 -17.78 -8.85 8.96
C SER A 32 -17.70 -7.54 9.75
N TYR A 33 -18.01 -7.61 11.03
CA TYR A 33 -17.86 -6.51 11.97
C TYR A 33 -17.48 -7.05 13.36
N LYS A 34 -16.90 -6.18 14.19
CA LYS A 34 -16.61 -6.43 15.60
C LYS A 34 -16.93 -5.17 16.38
N ILE A 35 -17.82 -5.24 17.36
CA ILE A 35 -18.16 -4.14 18.27
C ILE A 35 -17.84 -4.62 19.68
N LEU A 36 -16.89 -3.95 20.36
CA LEU A 36 -16.47 -4.31 21.71
C LEU A 36 -17.25 -3.49 22.72
N TYR A 37 -17.94 -4.17 23.62
CA TYR A 37 -18.60 -3.60 24.80
C TYR A 37 -17.59 -3.53 25.96
N ASN A 38 -17.76 -2.57 26.87
CA ASN A 38 -16.75 -2.24 27.89
C ASN A 38 -16.50 -3.36 28.91
N ASP A 39 -17.23 -4.47 28.81
CA ASP A 39 -17.19 -5.61 29.75
C ASP A 39 -16.50 -6.85 29.16
N GLU A 40 -15.98 -6.79 27.92
CA GLU A 40 -15.16 -7.88 27.34
C GLU A 40 -13.67 -7.58 27.55
N GLU A 41 -13.17 -7.88 28.75
CA GLU A 41 -11.75 -8.16 28.97
C GLU A 41 -11.37 -9.36 28.10
N TYR A 42 -10.63 -9.13 27.01
CA TYR A 42 -9.75 -10.19 26.53
C TYR A 42 -8.49 -10.13 27.39
N GLU A 43 -8.23 -11.22 28.10
CA GLU A 43 -6.90 -11.60 28.55
C GLU A 43 -5.96 -11.58 27.32
N ASP A 44 -4.72 -11.12 27.53
CA ASP A 44 -3.63 -11.02 26.56
C ASP A 44 -3.60 -9.77 25.68
N ASP A 45 -3.15 -8.65 26.26
CA ASP A 45 -2.23 -7.73 25.58
C ASP A 45 -1.50 -6.90 26.67
N GLU A 46 -0.29 -7.33 27.07
CA GLU A 46 0.59 -6.64 28.05
C GLU A 46 1.07 -5.23 27.59
N ASP A 47 0.65 -4.75 26.42
CA ASP A 47 1.15 -3.50 25.81
C ASP A 47 0.04 -2.50 25.42
N VAL A 48 -1.15 -2.56 26.02
CA VAL A 48 -2.23 -1.62 25.69
C VAL A 48 -2.52 -0.70 26.87
N GLU A 49 -2.05 0.55 26.77
CA GLU A 49 -2.74 1.66 27.43
C GLU A 49 -4.23 1.59 27.01
N ASP A 50 -5.06 1.24 27.99
CA ASP A 50 -6.50 1.24 27.87
C ASP A 50 -6.98 2.67 27.65
N ASP A 51 -7.20 3.03 26.39
CA ASP A 51 -7.79 4.32 26.01
C ASP A 51 -9.29 4.41 26.37
N GLY A 52 -9.85 3.44 27.12
CA GLY A 52 -11.20 3.50 27.72
C GLY A 52 -12.36 3.73 26.73
N GLY A 53 -12.07 3.66 25.42
CA GLY A 53 -12.93 4.06 24.33
C GLY A 53 -13.64 2.88 23.69
N ASN A 54 -14.87 3.12 23.25
CA ASN A 54 -15.67 2.18 22.47
C ASN A 54 -14.92 1.75 21.19
N LYS A 55 -14.49 0.48 21.11
CA LYS A 55 -13.77 -0.07 19.94
C LYS A 55 -14.75 -0.78 19.00
N PHE A 56 -14.69 -0.47 17.71
CA PHE A 56 -15.43 -1.17 16.66
C PHE A 56 -14.61 -1.26 15.37
N ARG A 57 -14.99 -2.23 14.53
CA ARG A 57 -14.45 -2.47 13.20
C ARG A 57 -15.56 -2.98 12.30
N ILE A 58 -15.73 -2.40 11.11
CA ILE A 58 -16.77 -2.81 10.15
C ILE A 58 -16.13 -2.86 8.78
N PHE A 59 -16.22 -3.98 8.07
CA PHE A 59 -15.75 -4.09 6.69
C PHE A 59 -16.92 -4.24 5.72
N ILE A 60 -16.92 -3.39 4.69
CA ILE A 60 -17.95 -3.34 3.65
C ILE A 60 -17.32 -3.72 2.30
N SER A 61 -17.97 -4.61 1.57
CA SER A 61 -17.57 -5.06 0.24
C SER A 61 -18.79 -5.41 -0.62
N SER A 62 -18.59 -5.91 -1.84
CA SER A 62 -19.62 -6.51 -2.70
C SER A 62 -19.14 -7.88 -3.19
N VAL A 63 -20.06 -8.71 -3.68
CA VAL A 63 -19.72 -10.05 -4.21
C VAL A 63 -18.73 -9.93 -5.37
N ARG A 64 -18.92 -8.97 -6.26
CA ARG A 64 -18.02 -8.76 -7.40
C ARG A 64 -16.63 -8.30 -6.96
N LEU A 65 -16.50 -7.38 -6.00
CA LEU A 65 -15.20 -6.94 -5.50
C LEU A 65 -14.45 -8.07 -4.79
N LEU A 66 -15.14 -8.86 -3.96
CA LEU A 66 -14.58 -10.09 -3.38
C LEU A 66 -14.15 -11.08 -4.46
N GLY A 67 -14.89 -11.13 -5.57
CA GLY A 67 -14.58 -11.96 -6.72
C GLY A 67 -13.23 -11.64 -7.39
N ILE A 68 -12.80 -10.38 -7.35
CA ILE A 68 -11.53 -9.90 -7.94
C ILE A 68 -10.32 -10.36 -7.12
N ILE A 69 -10.49 -10.60 -5.81
CA ILE A 69 -9.41 -11.00 -4.91
C ILE A 69 -8.68 -12.25 -5.43
N SER A 70 -9.39 -13.18 -6.06
CA SER A 70 -8.80 -14.39 -6.65
C SER A 70 -7.78 -14.13 -7.77
N MET A 71 -7.74 -12.92 -8.33
CA MET A 71 -6.77 -12.51 -9.34
C MET A 71 -5.52 -11.87 -8.72
N SER A 72 -5.53 -11.62 -7.40
CA SER A 72 -4.47 -10.89 -6.72
C SER A 72 -3.33 -11.80 -6.26
N SER A 73 -2.09 -11.37 -6.52
CA SER A 73 -0.89 -11.98 -5.95
C SER A 73 -0.36 -11.21 -4.74
N HIS A 74 -0.74 -9.94 -4.61
CA HIS A 74 -0.25 -9.02 -3.60
C HIS A 74 -1.38 -8.16 -3.05
N LEU A 75 -1.18 -7.64 -1.84
CA LEU A 75 -2.11 -6.73 -1.19
C LEU A 75 -1.47 -5.35 -1.02
N CYS A 76 -2.29 -4.31 -1.18
CA CYS A 76 -1.97 -2.98 -0.68
C CYS A 76 -3.01 -2.59 0.36
N SER A 77 -2.56 -1.97 1.44
CA SER A 77 -3.43 -1.44 2.48
C SER A 77 -2.89 -0.12 2.98
N ASP A 78 -3.79 0.80 3.31
CA ASP A 78 -3.47 2.10 3.88
C ASP A 78 -4.69 2.65 4.63
N ALA A 79 -4.44 3.57 5.56
CA ALA A 79 -5.47 4.26 6.30
C ALA A 79 -5.71 5.66 5.74
N THR A 80 -6.95 6.12 5.84
CA THR A 80 -7.28 7.49 5.49
C THR A 80 -8.19 8.14 6.52
N TYR A 81 -7.95 9.43 6.72
CA TYR A 81 -8.55 10.22 7.78
C TYR A 81 -9.37 11.38 7.23
N LYS A 82 -10.05 12.10 8.15
CA LYS A 82 -10.85 13.30 7.87
C LYS A 82 -12.10 13.01 7.05
N LEU A 83 -12.68 11.82 7.20
CA LEU A 83 -13.95 11.42 6.58
C LEU A 83 -15.12 11.47 7.57
N VAL A 84 -14.86 11.22 8.85
CA VAL A 84 -15.89 11.16 9.91
C VAL A 84 -15.62 12.21 10.99
N TRP A 85 -16.66 12.78 11.61
CA TRP A 85 -16.56 13.81 12.66
C TRP A 85 -15.71 13.36 13.84
N GLN A 86 -15.91 12.12 14.28
CA GLN A 86 -15.20 11.49 15.38
C GLN A 86 -13.72 11.22 15.05
N GLY A 87 -13.29 11.39 13.80
CA GLY A 87 -11.89 11.20 13.41
C GLY A 87 -11.49 9.75 13.17
N PHE A 88 -12.44 8.81 13.16
CA PHE A 88 -12.18 7.40 12.92
C PHE A 88 -11.45 7.18 11.57
N PRO A 89 -10.40 6.34 11.55
CA PRO A 89 -9.75 5.94 10.31
C PRO A 89 -10.68 5.08 9.45
N VAL A 90 -10.52 5.24 8.14
CA VAL A 90 -11.06 4.33 7.14
C VAL A 90 -9.89 3.61 6.50
N LEU A 91 -9.82 2.30 6.70
CA LEU A 91 -8.78 1.45 6.12
C LEU A 91 -9.25 0.96 4.77
N ILE A 92 -8.39 1.03 3.76
CA ILE A 92 -8.69 0.53 2.42
C ILE A 92 -7.77 -0.64 2.14
N ILE A 93 -8.31 -1.65 1.48
CA ILE A 93 -7.56 -2.79 1.02
C ILE A 93 -7.89 -3.12 -0.42
N GLY A 94 -6.88 -3.56 -1.16
CA GLY A 94 -7.03 -3.97 -2.55
C GLY A 94 -5.73 -4.47 -3.11
N THR A 95 -5.64 -4.44 -4.43
CA THR A 95 -4.46 -4.87 -5.18
C THR A 95 -4.26 -3.94 -6.38
N THR A 96 -3.16 -4.12 -7.11
CA THR A 96 -2.98 -3.50 -8.42
C THR A 96 -2.90 -4.55 -9.51
N ASP A 97 -3.28 -4.16 -10.72
CA ASP A 97 -3.11 -5.00 -11.90
C ASP A 97 -1.80 -4.68 -12.66
N LEU A 98 -1.57 -5.36 -13.79
CA LEU A 98 -0.35 -5.17 -14.57
C LEU A 98 -0.28 -3.87 -15.36
N ASN A 99 -1.36 -3.08 -15.36
CA ASN A 99 -1.39 -1.70 -15.80
C ASN A 99 -1.19 -0.70 -14.66
N LYS A 100 -0.87 -1.20 -13.45
CA LYS A 100 -0.72 -0.41 -12.21
C LYS A 100 -2.02 0.27 -11.76
N ALA A 101 -3.18 -0.16 -12.27
CA ALA A 101 -4.47 0.34 -11.82
C ALA A 101 -4.86 -0.32 -10.50
N PHE A 102 -5.41 0.46 -9.57
CA PHE A 102 -5.85 -0.06 -8.27
C PHE A 102 -7.25 -0.68 -8.35
N HIS A 103 -7.39 -1.84 -7.71
CA HIS A 103 -8.63 -2.58 -7.57
C HIS A 103 -8.95 -2.76 -6.08
N PRO A 104 -9.84 -1.92 -5.51
CA PRO A 104 -10.26 -2.04 -4.12
C PRO A 104 -11.08 -3.30 -3.93
N PHE A 105 -10.88 -3.97 -2.80
CA PHE A 105 -11.76 -5.06 -2.38
C PHE A 105 -12.87 -4.57 -1.47
N GLY A 106 -12.67 -3.43 -0.83
CA GLY A 106 -13.62 -2.84 0.11
C GLY A 106 -12.91 -1.83 1.00
N LEU A 107 -13.62 -1.38 2.03
CA LEU A 107 -13.08 -0.49 3.04
C LEU A 107 -13.58 -0.90 4.42
N ALA A 108 -12.75 -0.67 5.44
CA ALA A 108 -13.13 -0.82 6.83
C ALA A 108 -13.23 0.53 7.53
N ILE A 109 -14.24 0.71 8.38
CA ILE A 109 -14.30 1.81 9.33
C ILE A 109 -13.92 1.24 10.70
N CYS A 110 -12.83 1.74 11.27
CA CYS A 110 -12.27 1.26 12.52
C CYS A 110 -12.18 2.39 13.54
N SER A 111 -12.25 2.06 14.83
CA SER A 111 -11.99 3.07 15.86
C SER A 111 -10.53 3.52 15.91
N ASN A 112 -9.61 2.66 15.45
CA ASN A 112 -8.16 2.83 15.53
C ASN A 112 -7.45 2.34 14.27
N GLU A 113 -6.16 2.63 14.18
CA GLU A 113 -5.22 2.18 13.13
C GLU A 113 -4.08 1.35 13.75
N LYS A 114 -4.43 0.35 14.58
CA LYS A 114 -3.47 -0.54 15.25
C LYS A 114 -3.38 -1.89 14.52
N THR A 115 -2.41 -2.73 14.93
CA THR A 115 -2.22 -4.09 14.42
C THR A 115 -3.51 -4.89 14.32
N LYS A 116 -4.35 -4.85 15.35
CA LYS A 116 -5.63 -5.58 15.39
C LYS A 116 -6.65 -5.07 14.36
N ASP A 117 -6.57 -3.81 13.94
CA ASP A 117 -7.45 -3.23 12.93
C ASP A 117 -7.06 -3.69 11.52
N PHE A 118 -5.75 -3.78 11.25
CA PHE A 118 -5.25 -4.39 10.01
C PHE A 118 -5.44 -5.91 9.99
N GLU A 119 -5.19 -6.60 11.10
CA GLU A 119 -5.50 -8.03 11.23
C GLU A 119 -6.98 -8.31 10.93
N PHE A 120 -7.87 -7.44 11.40
CA PHE A 120 -9.29 -7.53 11.09
C PHE A 120 -9.58 -7.38 9.58
N ILE A 121 -9.07 -6.34 8.91
CA ILE A 121 -9.37 -6.15 7.48
C ILE A 121 -8.79 -7.28 6.62
N PHE A 122 -7.62 -7.81 6.99
CA PHE A 122 -7.01 -8.97 6.33
C PHE A 122 -7.83 -10.25 6.55
N ASN A 123 -8.34 -10.49 7.76
CA ASN A 123 -9.26 -11.60 8.02
C ASN A 123 -10.58 -11.46 7.26
N CYS A 124 -11.09 -10.23 7.09
CA CYS A 124 -12.31 -9.99 6.33
C CYS A 124 -12.19 -10.41 4.86
N ILE A 125 -10.99 -10.37 4.27
CA ILE A 125 -10.75 -10.93 2.93
C ILE A 125 -11.00 -12.44 2.93
N GLN A 126 -10.41 -13.17 3.88
CA GLN A 126 -10.57 -14.62 3.97
C GLN A 126 -12.02 -15.02 4.24
N ILE A 127 -12.70 -14.31 5.16
CA ILE A 127 -14.12 -14.49 5.45
C ILE A 127 -14.95 -14.21 4.20
N GLY A 128 -14.70 -13.09 3.51
CA GLY A 128 -15.40 -12.73 2.28
C GLY A 128 -15.30 -13.81 1.22
N LEU A 129 -14.09 -14.30 0.95
CA LEU A 129 -13.83 -15.40 0.00
C LEU A 129 -14.59 -16.68 0.38
N GLN A 130 -14.55 -17.09 1.65
CA GLN A 130 -15.30 -18.25 2.14
C GLN A 130 -16.81 -18.07 1.94
N ARG A 131 -17.34 -16.89 2.27
CA ARG A 131 -18.77 -16.57 2.16
C ARG A 131 -19.27 -16.65 0.71
N ILE A 132 -18.42 -16.34 -0.27
CA ILE A 132 -18.73 -16.49 -1.71
C ILE A 132 -18.20 -17.80 -2.31
N ASN A 133 -17.83 -18.78 -1.47
CA ASN A 133 -17.34 -20.11 -1.86
C ASN A 133 -16.15 -20.07 -2.83
N LYS A 134 -15.17 -19.20 -2.55
CA LYS A 134 -13.90 -19.10 -3.27
C LYS A 134 -12.74 -19.55 -2.40
N ASP A 135 -11.65 -19.93 -3.05
CA ASP A 135 -10.40 -20.29 -2.39
C ASP A 135 -9.82 -19.12 -1.58
N LEU A 136 -9.21 -19.45 -0.45
CA LEU A 136 -8.53 -18.50 0.42
C LEU A 136 -7.33 -17.87 -0.28
N LEU A 137 -7.14 -16.57 -0.05
CA LEU A 137 -6.02 -15.83 -0.62
C LEU A 137 -4.71 -16.23 0.08
N LYS A 138 -3.65 -16.40 -0.71
CA LYS A 138 -2.28 -16.60 -0.24
C LYS A 138 -1.37 -15.55 -0.89
N PRO A 139 -1.38 -14.32 -0.38
CA PRO A 139 -0.62 -13.23 -0.99
C PRO A 139 0.88 -13.50 -0.81
N ILE A 140 1.67 -13.25 -1.87
CA ILE A 140 3.12 -13.38 -1.83
C ILE A 140 3.82 -12.07 -1.44
N ALA A 141 3.10 -10.95 -1.50
CA ALA A 141 3.64 -9.64 -1.19
C ALA A 141 2.61 -8.70 -0.53
N LEU A 142 3.12 -7.78 0.28
CA LEU A 142 2.40 -6.66 0.88
C LEU A 142 3.10 -5.37 0.48
N ILE A 143 2.36 -4.41 -0.07
CA ILE A 143 2.84 -3.05 -0.31
C ILE A 143 2.19 -2.13 0.72
N CYS A 144 3.02 -1.49 1.53
CA CYS A 144 2.58 -0.49 2.49
C CYS A 144 3.68 0.55 2.71
N ASP A 145 3.35 1.59 3.48
CA ASP A 145 4.38 2.39 4.11
C ASP A 145 5.05 1.55 5.22
N ALA A 146 6.12 2.04 5.83
CA ALA A 146 6.89 1.27 6.81
C ALA A 146 6.12 0.97 8.13
N ALA A 147 4.80 1.19 8.18
CA ALA A 147 3.97 1.05 9.37
C ALA A 147 3.98 -0.39 9.92
N ASP A 148 4.42 -0.52 11.17
CA ASP A 148 4.48 -1.82 11.86
C ASP A 148 3.10 -2.42 12.10
N SER A 149 2.07 -1.59 12.28
CA SER A 149 0.68 -2.04 12.45
C SER A 149 0.18 -2.85 11.25
N ILE A 150 0.49 -2.41 10.02
CA ILE A 150 0.09 -3.10 8.78
C ILE A 150 0.87 -4.41 8.65
N LYS A 151 2.20 -4.37 8.79
CA LYS A 151 3.08 -5.54 8.67
C LYS A 151 2.72 -6.63 9.68
N ASN A 152 2.49 -6.25 10.93
CA ASN A 152 2.11 -7.17 12.00
C ASN A 152 0.72 -7.75 11.76
N GLY A 153 -0.26 -6.92 11.36
CA GLY A 153 -1.61 -7.38 11.05
C GLY A 153 -1.61 -8.39 9.89
N PHE A 154 -0.82 -8.14 8.85
CA PHE A 154 -0.67 -9.03 7.71
C PHE A 154 -0.06 -10.37 8.13
N LYS A 155 1.04 -10.31 8.90
CA LYS A 155 1.75 -11.48 9.43
C LYS A 155 0.84 -12.39 10.25
N ASN A 156 -0.02 -11.80 11.08
CA ASN A 156 -0.96 -12.54 11.92
C ASN A 156 -1.98 -13.35 11.10
N VAL A 157 -2.32 -12.91 9.87
CA VAL A 157 -3.33 -13.57 9.02
C VAL A 157 -2.72 -14.47 7.95
N PHE A 158 -1.68 -14.01 7.25
CA PHE A 158 -1.16 -14.68 6.04
C PHE A 158 0.21 -15.36 6.23
N SER A 159 0.76 -15.37 7.45
CA SER A 159 2.09 -15.88 7.83
C SER A 159 3.29 -14.95 7.55
N ASN A 160 4.49 -15.39 7.92
CA ASN A 160 5.75 -14.67 7.76
C ASN A 160 6.38 -14.75 6.36
N SER A 161 5.93 -15.65 5.49
CA SER A 161 6.60 -15.92 4.21
C SER A 161 6.05 -15.03 3.09
N TYR A 162 6.38 -13.74 3.13
CA TYR A 162 5.96 -12.77 2.11
C TYR A 162 7.04 -11.72 1.87
N TYR A 163 6.94 -11.02 0.73
CA TYR A 163 7.73 -9.85 0.44
C TYR A 163 7.03 -8.60 0.96
N HIS A 164 7.61 -7.92 1.94
CA HIS A 164 7.21 -6.56 2.30
C HIS A 164 7.88 -5.57 1.34
N ILE A 165 7.09 -4.89 0.53
CA ILE A 165 7.55 -3.90 -0.44
C ILE A 165 7.35 -2.52 0.16
N MET A 166 8.46 -1.87 0.49
CA MET A 166 8.46 -0.51 1.03
C MET A 166 8.05 0.46 -0.08
N CYS A 167 6.95 1.20 0.13
CA CYS A 167 6.47 2.18 -0.85
C CYS A 167 7.55 3.21 -1.21
N TRP A 168 7.97 3.21 -2.48
CA TRP A 168 8.96 4.13 -3.03
C TRP A 168 8.60 5.60 -2.82
N ALA A 169 7.34 6.00 -3.06
CA ALA A 169 6.93 7.39 -2.89
C ALA A 169 7.12 7.89 -1.45
N HIS A 170 6.81 7.03 -0.46
CA HIS A 170 7.02 7.34 0.96
C HIS A 170 8.50 7.40 1.32
N MET A 171 9.28 6.42 0.85
CA MET A 171 10.73 6.43 1.04
C MET A 171 11.34 7.70 0.44
N LYS A 172 11.04 7.98 -0.84
CA LYS A 172 11.56 9.13 -1.59
C LYS A 172 11.27 10.43 -0.86
N ARG A 173 10.04 10.64 -0.40
CA ARG A 173 9.64 11.84 0.37
C ARG A 173 10.45 12.01 1.66
N ASN A 174 10.73 10.92 2.39
CA ASN A 174 11.56 10.96 3.59
C ASN A 174 13.02 11.28 3.28
N VAL A 175 13.56 10.71 2.20
CA VAL A 175 14.90 11.03 1.71
C VAL A 175 15.00 12.48 1.27
N GLU A 176 14.04 13.00 0.50
CA GLU A 176 13.97 14.40 0.06
C GLU A 176 13.95 15.36 1.26
N ASN A 177 13.17 15.04 2.29
CA ASN A 177 13.14 15.81 3.52
C ASN A 177 14.49 15.83 4.24
N ARG A 178 15.28 14.75 4.17
CA ARG A 178 16.60 14.69 4.81
C ARG A 178 17.70 15.32 3.95
N ILE A 179 17.70 15.04 2.66
CA ILE A 179 18.73 15.47 1.71
C ILE A 179 18.70 16.99 1.51
N CYS A 180 17.54 17.63 1.73
CA CYS A 180 17.42 19.09 1.65
C CYS A 180 18.29 19.82 2.70
N HIS A 181 18.79 19.13 3.74
CA HIS A 181 19.71 19.68 4.73
C HIS A 181 21.19 19.59 4.33
N ILE A 182 21.52 18.96 3.20
CA ILE A 182 22.88 19.04 2.65
C ILE A 182 23.11 20.46 2.12
N ASN A 183 24.22 21.07 2.55
CA ASN A 183 24.56 22.45 2.20
C ASN A 183 24.85 22.63 0.70
N ASP A 184 25.52 21.64 0.10
CA ASP A 184 25.85 21.62 -1.32
C ASP A 184 24.68 21.04 -2.13
N LYS A 185 23.99 21.89 -2.89
CA LYS A 185 22.78 21.51 -3.62
C LYS A 185 23.06 20.72 -4.89
N ASP A 186 24.21 20.93 -5.53
CA ASP A 186 24.58 20.19 -6.72
C ASP A 186 24.93 18.75 -6.32
N ILE A 187 25.70 18.56 -5.24
CA ILE A 187 25.96 17.24 -4.68
C ILE A 187 24.67 16.57 -4.20
N ALA A 188 23.78 17.29 -3.51
CA ALA A 188 22.50 16.72 -3.07
C ALA A 188 21.67 16.19 -4.24
N LYS A 189 21.67 16.91 -5.37
CA LYS A 189 20.98 16.48 -6.59
C LYS A 189 21.60 15.20 -7.17
N GLU A 190 22.93 15.15 -7.31
CA GLU A 190 23.62 13.96 -7.82
C GLU A 190 23.42 12.72 -6.93
N ILE A 191 23.41 12.91 -5.59
CA ILE A 191 23.08 11.84 -4.65
C ILE A 191 21.66 11.32 -4.90
N MET A 192 20.70 12.23 -5.11
CA MET A 192 19.31 11.85 -5.36
C MET A 192 19.17 11.08 -6.68
N GLU A 193 19.85 11.52 -7.75
CA GLU A 193 19.88 10.83 -9.04
C GLU A 193 20.43 9.40 -8.89
N ASP A 194 21.51 9.21 -8.12
CA ASP A 194 22.03 7.88 -7.83
C ASP A 194 21.03 7.01 -7.03
N ILE A 195 20.27 7.60 -6.09
CA ILE A 195 19.23 6.87 -5.33
C ILE A 195 18.07 6.44 -6.25
N GLU A 196 17.68 7.29 -7.21
CA GLU A 196 16.70 6.92 -8.24
C GLU A 196 17.23 5.77 -9.11
N MET A 197 18.53 5.72 -9.40
CA MET A 197 19.14 4.58 -10.10
C MET A 197 19.14 3.29 -9.26
N LEU A 198 19.31 3.39 -7.93
CA LEU A 198 19.17 2.23 -7.03
C LEU A 198 17.76 1.65 -7.08
N GLN A 199 16.72 2.49 -7.20
CA GLN A 199 15.32 2.05 -7.26
C GLN A 199 15.07 1.14 -8.47
N LEU A 200 15.76 1.39 -9.57
CA LEU A 200 15.64 0.64 -10.82
C LEU A 200 16.40 -0.69 -10.83
N CYS A 201 17.06 -1.08 -9.74
CA CYS A 201 17.77 -2.36 -9.67
C CYS A 201 16.81 -3.54 -9.93
N ASP A 202 17.19 -4.45 -10.83
CA ASP A 202 16.33 -5.56 -11.30
C ASP A 202 16.37 -6.82 -10.42
N SER A 203 17.20 -6.82 -9.38
CA SER A 203 17.41 -7.98 -8.51
C SER A 203 18.10 -7.59 -7.22
N THR A 204 17.88 -8.39 -6.18
CA THR A 204 18.51 -8.21 -4.85
C THR A 204 20.03 -8.20 -4.91
N VAL A 205 20.64 -9.00 -5.79
CA VAL A 205 22.11 -9.07 -5.93
C VAL A 205 22.64 -7.74 -6.47
N ILE A 206 22.03 -7.21 -7.53
CA ILE A 206 22.43 -5.92 -8.11
C ILE A 206 22.17 -4.79 -7.12
N PHE A 207 21.01 -4.78 -6.47
CA PHE A 207 20.68 -3.76 -5.46
C PHE A 207 21.71 -3.72 -4.33
N LYS A 208 22.04 -4.87 -3.72
CA LYS A 208 23.04 -4.92 -2.63
C LYS A 208 24.42 -4.45 -3.08
N LEU A 209 24.86 -4.84 -4.28
CA LEU A 209 26.14 -4.40 -4.83
C LEU A 209 26.13 -2.88 -5.10
N ALA A 210 25.08 -2.38 -5.75
CA ALA A 210 24.93 -0.97 -6.08
C ALA A 210 24.86 -0.10 -4.81
N SER A 211 24.13 -0.54 -3.78
CA SER A 211 24.06 0.11 -2.47
C SER A 211 25.43 0.20 -1.80
N ALA A 212 26.25 -0.86 -1.84
CA ALA A 212 27.62 -0.82 -1.32
C ALA A 212 28.51 0.15 -2.10
N LEU A 213 28.39 0.18 -3.43
CA LEU A 213 29.12 1.10 -4.31
C LEU A 213 28.68 2.55 -4.10
N PHE A 214 27.39 2.81 -3.90
CA PHE A 214 26.83 4.12 -3.58
C PHE A 214 27.46 4.70 -2.31
N ILE A 215 27.44 3.94 -1.20
CA ILE A 215 28.03 4.38 0.07
C ILE A 215 29.53 4.65 -0.10
N LYS A 216 30.24 3.79 -0.84
CA LYS A 216 31.67 3.97 -1.13
C LYS A 216 31.93 5.23 -1.96
N LYS A 217 31.19 5.44 -3.05
CA LYS A 217 31.31 6.60 -3.94
C LYS A 217 31.19 7.89 -3.15
N TRP A 218 30.13 8.03 -2.36
CA TRP A 218 29.84 9.28 -1.65
C TRP A 218 30.72 9.51 -0.42
N LYS A 219 31.19 8.46 0.25
CA LYS A 219 32.24 8.59 1.28
C LYS A 219 33.57 9.05 0.70
N MET A 220 34.00 8.48 -0.44
CA MET A 220 35.27 8.87 -1.08
C MET A 220 35.21 10.25 -1.73
N SER A 221 34.04 10.63 -2.27
CA SER A 221 33.84 11.92 -2.93
C SER A 221 33.74 13.08 -1.94
N ASN A 222 33.42 12.81 -0.67
CA ASN A 222 33.36 13.80 0.41
C ASN A 222 34.76 14.24 0.90
N LYS A 223 35.58 14.79 0.00
CA LYS A 223 37.00 15.15 0.22
C LYS A 223 37.22 16.18 1.34
N GLN A 224 36.22 17.02 1.61
CA GLN A 224 36.29 18.10 2.62
C GLN A 224 35.69 17.69 3.98
N THR A 225 35.32 16.42 4.16
CA THR A 225 34.64 15.93 5.37
C THR A 225 33.40 16.76 5.69
N ASN A 226 32.59 17.06 4.67
CA ASN A 226 31.33 17.78 4.85
C ASN A 226 30.42 16.94 5.74
N GLN A 227 30.19 17.44 6.95
CA GLN A 227 29.46 16.76 7.99
C GLN A 227 28.00 16.47 7.59
N SER A 228 27.35 17.39 6.86
CA SER A 228 25.97 17.19 6.40
C SER A 228 25.83 16.00 5.44
N ILE A 229 26.85 15.74 4.61
CA ILE A 229 26.88 14.56 3.72
C ILE A 229 27.06 13.29 4.54
N LEU A 230 27.97 13.28 5.52
CA LEU A 230 28.20 12.11 6.38
C LEU A 230 26.95 11.75 7.20
N GLU A 231 26.26 12.76 7.74
CA GLU A 231 25.02 12.59 8.48
C GLU A 231 23.91 12.02 7.59
N PHE A 232 23.77 12.53 6.36
CA PHE A 232 22.83 11.98 5.39
C PHE A 232 23.18 10.53 5.02
N LEU A 233 24.44 10.22 4.72
CA LEU A 233 24.84 8.86 4.34
C LEU A 233 24.64 7.85 5.48
N ASN A 234 24.91 8.25 6.72
CA ASN A 234 24.64 7.42 7.89
C ASN A 234 23.14 7.18 8.09
N TYR A 235 22.32 8.23 7.94
CA TYR A 235 20.87 8.11 7.94
C TYR A 235 20.39 7.16 6.84
N PHE A 236 20.85 7.34 5.60
CA PHE A 236 20.40 6.56 4.45
C PHE A 236 20.83 5.08 4.56
N ASP A 237 22.07 4.79 4.99
CA ASP A 237 22.53 3.42 5.24
C ASP A 237 21.67 2.72 6.31
N ASN A 238 21.47 3.37 7.45
CA ASN A 238 20.74 2.76 8.57
C ASN A 238 19.25 2.57 8.25
N GLU A 239 18.58 3.59 7.72
CA GLU A 239 17.13 3.57 7.53
C GLU A 239 16.71 2.83 6.25
N TRP A 240 17.41 3.06 5.14
CA TRP A 240 16.92 2.69 3.80
C TRP A 240 17.72 1.61 3.09
N LEU A 241 18.93 1.28 3.57
CA LEU A 241 19.73 0.18 3.02
C LEU A 241 19.83 -1.03 3.95
N ARG A 242 19.53 -0.85 5.25
CA ARG A 242 19.59 -1.93 6.25
C ARG A 242 18.24 -2.25 6.88
N SER A 243 17.48 -1.22 7.27
CA SER A 243 16.21 -1.43 7.99
C SER A 243 15.03 -1.60 7.04
N ASN A 244 14.92 -0.74 6.02
CA ASN A 244 13.83 -0.75 5.04
C ASN A 244 14.39 -0.82 3.61
N ASP A 245 15.05 -1.92 3.26
CA ASP A 245 15.81 -2.08 2.00
C ASP A 245 14.96 -2.61 0.82
N THR A 246 13.63 -2.55 0.93
CA THR A 246 12.69 -3.26 0.05
C THR A 246 11.91 -2.36 -0.93
N TRP A 247 12.47 -1.23 -1.33
CA TRP A 247 11.81 -0.21 -2.17
C TRP A 247 12.20 -0.22 -3.66
N TYR A 248 13.00 -1.20 -4.10
CA TYR A 248 13.48 -1.32 -5.48
C TYR A 248 12.59 -2.26 -6.34
N GLU A 249 12.50 -1.98 -7.64
CA GLU A 249 11.59 -2.68 -8.58
C GLU A 249 11.87 -4.19 -8.67
N GLY A 250 13.14 -4.57 -8.62
CA GLY A 250 13.60 -5.95 -8.74
C GLY A 250 13.39 -6.84 -7.53
N LEU A 251 12.78 -6.34 -6.45
CA LEU A 251 12.51 -7.13 -5.25
C LEU A 251 11.48 -8.22 -5.55
N GLN A 252 10.39 -7.83 -6.22
CA GLN A 252 9.31 -8.73 -6.61
C GLN A 252 8.73 -8.26 -7.95
N LEU A 253 9.12 -8.94 -9.03
CA LEU A 253 8.62 -8.66 -10.37
C LEU A 253 7.09 -8.80 -10.42
N TYR A 254 6.45 -7.96 -11.24
CA TYR A 254 5.00 -7.92 -11.44
C TYR A 254 4.20 -7.42 -10.24
N THR A 255 4.88 -6.86 -9.23
CA THR A 255 4.27 -6.16 -8.11
C THR A 255 4.80 -4.72 -8.12
N PRO A 256 3.95 -3.69 -7.93
CA PRO A 256 4.43 -2.31 -7.95
C PRO A 256 5.33 -2.01 -6.74
N SER A 257 6.34 -1.16 -6.94
CA SER A 257 7.17 -0.64 -5.85
C SER A 257 6.56 0.57 -5.12
N THR A 258 5.35 1.00 -5.50
CA THR A 258 4.69 2.21 -4.97
C THR A 258 3.21 1.96 -4.69
N ASN A 259 2.67 2.69 -3.71
CA ASN A 259 1.27 2.66 -3.30
C ASN A 259 0.45 3.84 -3.86
N ASP A 260 0.99 4.57 -4.84
CA ASP A 260 0.35 5.79 -5.40
C ASP A 260 -1.07 5.53 -5.91
N ALA A 261 -1.33 4.34 -6.45
CA ALA A 261 -2.65 3.98 -6.95
C ALA A 261 -3.69 3.90 -5.82
N LEU A 262 -3.28 3.46 -4.62
CA LEU A 262 -4.13 3.49 -3.43
C LEU A 262 -4.28 4.92 -2.87
N GLU A 263 -3.21 5.73 -2.88
CA GLU A 263 -3.29 7.15 -2.50
C GLU A 263 -4.29 7.92 -3.39
N ALA A 264 -4.35 7.59 -4.68
CA ALA A 264 -5.33 8.15 -5.61
C ALA A 264 -6.78 7.76 -5.24
N ILE A 265 -7.01 6.53 -4.77
CA ILE A 265 -8.32 6.11 -4.26
C ILE A 265 -8.68 6.84 -2.96
N ASN A 266 -7.73 6.96 -2.03
CA ASN A 266 -7.90 7.76 -0.81
C ASN A 266 -8.32 9.19 -1.14
N LYS A 267 -7.69 9.78 -2.17
CA LYS A 267 -8.05 11.11 -2.67
C LYS A 267 -9.45 11.14 -3.28
N THR A 268 -9.81 10.15 -4.11
CA THR A 268 -11.14 10.03 -4.74
C THR A 268 -12.26 9.92 -3.71
N ILE A 269 -12.07 9.15 -2.63
CA ILE A 269 -13.05 9.06 -1.54
C ILE A 269 -13.27 10.42 -0.88
N LYS A 270 -12.19 11.18 -0.66
CA LYS A 270 -12.27 12.51 -0.07
C LYS A 270 -12.91 13.51 -1.02
N ASP A 271 -12.51 13.52 -2.29
CA ASP A 271 -12.95 14.52 -3.25
C ASP A 271 -14.39 14.28 -3.73
N ASP A 272 -14.72 13.03 -4.06
CA ASP A 272 -15.99 12.68 -4.70
C ASP A 272 -16.97 11.99 -3.74
N GLY A 273 -16.45 11.22 -2.77
CA GLY A 273 -17.28 10.50 -1.81
C GLY A 273 -17.82 11.40 -0.69
N THR A 274 -16.95 12.19 -0.06
CA THR A 274 -17.33 13.07 1.06
C THR A 274 -17.23 14.56 0.75
N PHE A 275 -16.78 14.96 -0.45
CA PHE A 275 -16.55 16.36 -0.82
C PHE A 275 -15.66 17.11 0.18
N ARG A 276 -14.71 16.39 0.78
CA ARG A 276 -13.80 16.79 1.86
C ARG A 276 -14.52 17.26 3.13
N GLU A 277 -15.81 17.01 3.23
CA GLU A 277 -16.55 17.18 4.46
C GLU A 277 -16.31 15.98 5.37
N ARG A 278 -16.27 16.25 6.67
CA ARG A 278 -16.39 15.18 7.67
C ARG A 278 -17.88 14.93 7.88
N LEU A 279 -18.29 13.67 7.98
CA LEU A 279 -19.68 13.29 8.16
C LEU A 279 -19.91 12.64 9.54
N VAL A 280 -21.14 12.66 10.03
CA VAL A 280 -21.53 11.81 11.17
C VAL A 280 -21.42 10.34 10.74
N LEU A 281 -20.97 9.45 11.63
CA LEU A 281 -20.70 8.04 11.33
C LEU A 281 -21.85 7.33 10.60
N SER A 282 -23.10 7.47 11.05
CA SER A 282 -24.27 6.85 10.40
C SER A 282 -24.43 7.27 8.94
N ARG A 283 -24.25 8.57 8.64
CA ARG A 283 -24.28 9.09 7.27
C ARG A 283 -23.08 8.57 6.48
N PHE A 284 -21.90 8.51 7.10
CA PHE A 284 -20.71 7.99 6.44
C PHE A 284 -20.85 6.51 6.06
N LEU A 285 -21.48 5.67 6.89
CA LEU A 285 -21.74 4.26 6.55
C LEU A 285 -22.57 4.13 5.26
N THR A 286 -23.58 4.99 5.08
CA THR A 286 -24.37 5.02 3.83
C THR A 286 -23.50 5.43 2.63
N ILE A 287 -22.64 6.43 2.81
CA ILE A 287 -21.70 6.86 1.75
C ILE A 287 -20.68 5.78 1.44
N ALA A 288 -20.16 5.07 2.45
CA ALA A 288 -19.22 3.97 2.29
C ALA A 288 -19.82 2.82 1.48
N SER A 289 -21.07 2.42 1.78
CA SER A 289 -21.84 1.47 0.97
C SER A 289 -21.97 1.92 -0.49
N ASN A 290 -22.29 3.19 -0.73
CA ASN A 290 -22.38 3.73 -2.09
C ASN A 290 -21.03 3.74 -2.82
N ILE A 291 -19.94 4.06 -2.13
CA ILE A 291 -18.58 4.01 -2.69
C ILE A 291 -18.25 2.59 -3.14
N VAL A 292 -18.50 1.60 -2.27
CA VAL A 292 -18.26 0.17 -2.57
C VAL A 292 -19.13 -0.30 -3.75
N ASN A 293 -20.40 0.07 -3.77
CA ASN A 293 -21.30 -0.24 -4.88
C ASN A 293 -20.79 0.37 -6.20
N ASN A 294 -20.39 1.64 -6.20
CA ASN A 294 -19.84 2.30 -7.38
C ASN A 294 -18.56 1.61 -7.87
N TRP A 295 -17.64 1.26 -6.97
CA TRP A 295 -16.45 0.49 -7.34
C TRP A 295 -16.82 -0.84 -7.97
N SER A 296 -17.85 -1.51 -7.43
CA SER A 296 -18.35 -2.75 -8.00
C SER A 296 -18.88 -2.55 -9.43
N ILE A 297 -19.76 -1.57 -9.65
CA ILE A 297 -20.34 -1.25 -10.96
C ILE A 297 -19.27 -0.93 -12.00
N GLU A 298 -18.22 -0.19 -11.61
CA GLU A 298 -17.09 0.10 -12.49
C GLU A 298 -16.37 -1.16 -12.99
N ARG A 299 -16.50 -2.30 -12.29
CA ARG A 299 -15.88 -3.59 -12.65
C ARG A 299 -16.88 -4.58 -13.24
N ASP A 300 -18.12 -4.15 -13.45
CA ASP A 300 -19.14 -4.93 -14.13
C ASP A 300 -18.85 -4.93 -15.64
N THR A 301 -18.77 -6.12 -16.24
CA THR A 301 -18.51 -6.29 -17.68
C THR A 301 -19.59 -5.70 -18.58
N SER A 302 -20.79 -5.44 -18.05
CA SER A 302 -21.87 -4.75 -18.75
C SER A 302 -21.70 -3.22 -18.76
N SER A 303 -20.77 -2.67 -17.98
CA SER A 303 -20.50 -1.23 -17.90
C SER A 303 -19.80 -0.70 -19.15
N ILE A 304 -20.22 0.48 -19.62
CA ILE A 304 -19.62 1.16 -20.77
C ILE A 304 -18.15 1.51 -20.51
N ASN A 305 -17.82 1.88 -19.27
CA ASN A 305 -16.47 2.29 -18.86
C ASN A 305 -15.86 1.27 -17.89
N VAL A 306 -15.97 -0.02 -18.24
CA VAL A 306 -15.48 -1.11 -17.39
C VAL A 306 -13.98 -1.00 -17.09
N LYS A 307 -13.64 -1.08 -15.81
CA LYS A 307 -12.27 -1.18 -15.29
C LYS A 307 -11.90 -2.65 -15.16
N LEU A 308 -11.54 -3.26 -16.29
CA LEU A 308 -11.07 -4.65 -16.32
C LEU A 308 -9.76 -4.80 -15.56
N PHE A 309 -9.57 -5.96 -14.94
CA PHE A 309 -8.31 -6.32 -14.30
C PHE A 309 -7.30 -6.72 -15.36
N ALA A 310 -6.25 -5.91 -15.55
CA ALA A 310 -5.23 -6.19 -16.57
C ALA A 310 -4.29 -7.33 -16.15
N THR A 311 -4.36 -8.46 -16.86
CA THR A 311 -3.44 -9.60 -16.68
C THR A 311 -2.21 -9.54 -17.58
N GLU A 312 -2.09 -8.49 -18.40
CA GLU A 312 -0.91 -8.20 -19.21
C GLU A 312 -0.67 -6.68 -19.22
N PRO A 313 0.60 -6.23 -19.24
CA PRO A 313 0.91 -4.81 -19.29
C PRO A 313 0.58 -4.23 -20.66
N THR A 314 -0.08 -3.08 -20.66
CA THR A 314 -0.35 -2.30 -21.87
C THR A 314 0.89 -1.51 -22.25
N ILE A 315 1.55 -1.92 -23.34
CA ILE A 315 2.75 -1.23 -23.83
C ILE A 315 2.32 -0.04 -24.71
N SER A 316 2.55 1.18 -24.22
CA SER A 316 2.22 2.39 -24.96
C SER A 316 3.15 2.59 -26.16
N LEU A 317 2.66 3.31 -27.18
CA LEU A 317 3.50 3.72 -28.33
C LEU A 317 4.73 4.54 -27.88
N GLN A 318 4.56 5.35 -26.84
CA GLN A 318 5.66 6.12 -26.25
C GLN A 318 6.73 5.19 -25.68
N LEU A 319 6.35 4.15 -24.93
CA LEU A 319 7.29 3.18 -24.38
C LEU A 319 8.01 2.41 -25.51
N TRP A 320 7.26 1.94 -26.52
CA TRP A 320 7.86 1.33 -27.71
C TRP A 320 8.89 2.23 -28.39
N THR A 321 8.55 3.51 -28.57
CA THR A 321 9.43 4.49 -29.19
C THR A 321 10.69 4.70 -28.37
N SER A 322 10.56 4.90 -27.05
CA SER A 322 11.69 5.07 -26.14
C SER A 322 12.59 3.85 -26.10
N SER A 323 12.02 2.64 -26.02
CA SER A 323 12.76 1.38 -26.06
C SER A 323 13.50 1.20 -27.38
N TYR A 324 12.90 1.58 -28.51
CA TYR A 324 13.55 1.54 -29.82
C TYR A 324 14.70 2.53 -29.93
N GLN A 325 14.54 3.76 -29.44
CA GLN A 325 15.63 4.74 -29.41
C GLN A 325 16.77 4.28 -28.50
N TRP A 326 16.45 3.77 -27.31
CA TRP A 326 17.44 3.17 -26.41
C TRP A 326 18.17 2.01 -27.09
N ALA A 327 17.47 1.14 -27.81
CA ALA A 327 18.06 0.00 -28.52
C ALA A 327 19.08 0.45 -29.59
N LYS A 328 18.90 1.62 -30.20
CA LYS A 328 19.84 2.20 -31.17
C LYS A 328 21.11 2.82 -30.56
N LEU A 329 21.09 3.18 -29.29
CA LEU A 329 22.27 3.76 -28.64
C LEU A 329 23.41 2.74 -28.65
N ILE A 330 24.64 3.23 -28.90
CA ILE A 330 25.86 2.44 -28.72
C ILE A 330 25.98 2.17 -27.22
N LYS A 331 26.14 0.89 -26.86
CA LYS A 331 26.21 0.44 -25.48
C LYS A 331 27.55 -0.21 -25.23
N ASP A 332 28.19 0.18 -24.15
CA ASP A 332 29.33 -0.54 -23.61
C ASP A 332 28.82 -1.72 -22.78
N ILE A 333 29.47 -2.87 -22.94
CA ILE A 333 29.10 -4.10 -22.24
C ILE A 333 30.16 -4.35 -21.16
N VAL A 334 29.75 -4.30 -19.90
CA VAL A 334 30.58 -4.77 -18.79
C VAL A 334 30.04 -6.09 -18.30
N CYS A 335 30.88 -7.11 -18.42
CA CYS A 335 30.64 -8.43 -17.84
C CYS A 335 31.17 -8.40 -16.40
N ILE A 336 30.29 -8.54 -15.41
CA ILE A 336 30.69 -8.73 -14.02
C ILE A 336 31.00 -10.22 -13.80
N PRO A 337 32.25 -10.61 -13.46
CA PRO A 337 32.56 -11.99 -13.13
C PRO A 337 31.76 -12.41 -11.87
N ASN A 338 31.25 -13.64 -11.85
CA ASN A 338 30.50 -14.27 -10.74
C ASN A 338 29.05 -13.82 -10.48
N VAL A 339 28.47 -12.98 -11.33
CA VAL A 339 26.99 -12.84 -11.40
C VAL A 339 26.55 -13.63 -12.61
N SER A 340 25.76 -14.69 -12.40
CA SER A 340 25.29 -15.61 -13.44
C SER A 340 24.92 -14.89 -14.74
N SER A 341 25.71 -15.09 -15.80
CA SER A 341 25.45 -14.75 -17.22
C SER A 341 24.83 -13.38 -17.59
N LYS A 342 24.67 -12.45 -16.65
CA LYS A 342 24.03 -11.15 -16.88
C LYS A 342 25.06 -10.15 -17.42
N LYS A 343 24.85 -9.73 -18.67
CA LYS A 343 25.55 -8.59 -19.29
C LYS A 343 24.91 -7.31 -18.77
N ILE A 344 25.70 -6.42 -18.17
CA ILE A 344 25.23 -5.07 -17.83
C ILE A 344 25.57 -4.16 -19.01
N LEU A 345 24.55 -3.50 -19.54
CA LEU A 345 24.66 -2.58 -20.65
C LEU A 345 24.47 -1.16 -20.13
N TYR A 346 25.43 -0.28 -20.40
CA TYR A 346 25.25 1.16 -20.16
C TYR A 346 25.59 1.92 -21.44
N THR A 347 24.98 3.09 -21.58
CA THR A 347 25.27 4.00 -22.68
C THR A 347 26.47 4.84 -22.28
N SER A 348 27.51 4.87 -23.11
CA SER A 348 28.61 5.82 -22.96
C SER A 348 28.02 7.23 -23.07
N SER A 349 28.21 8.07 -22.05
CA SER A 349 27.86 9.50 -22.09
C SER A 349 28.82 10.27 -22.98
#